data_AF-H1UZI0-F1
#
_entry.id   AF-H1UZI0-F1
#
_cell.length_a   1.000
_cell.length_b   1.000
_cell.length_c   1.000
_cell.angle_alpha   90.00
_cell.angle_beta   90.00
_cell.angle_gamma   90.00
#
_symmetry.space_group_name_H-M   'P 1'
#
loop_
_entity.id
_entity.type
_entity.pdbx_description
1 polymer ?
#
loop_
_entity_poly.entity_id
_entity_poly.type
_entity_poly.pdbx_seq_one_letter_code
_entity_poly.pdbx_strand_id
1 'polypeptide(L)'
;DLGFGQDIWMISPDQVTQILCIFFFSEIMYAIVITMTKISVVLFYLRIFYEPSFRKACLAIFTITVLFGIWHILQILLVSWPVSYNWTFWDGRHTGRRGHVKIFSFVNGGINIALDLSLCVLPVTQL
;
A
#
# COMPACT_ATOMS: atom_id res chain seq x y z
N ASP A 1 1.53 -3.76 28.11
CA ASP A 1 0.63 -3.40 26.99
C ASP A 1 1.08 -2.12 26.32
N LEU A 2 1.20 -2.13 24.99
CA LEU A 2 1.80 -1.05 24.19
C LEU A 2 0.91 0.21 24.05
N GLY A 3 -0.22 0.30 24.76
CA GLY A 3 -1.11 1.48 24.70
C GLY A 3 -1.92 1.62 23.41
N PHE A 4 -2.05 0.55 22.60
CA PHE A 4 -2.92 0.56 21.41
C PHE A 4 -4.37 0.87 21.82
N GLY A 5 -4.88 2.05 21.44
CA GLY A 5 -6.25 2.51 21.74
C GLY A 5 -6.37 3.55 22.86
N GLN A 6 -5.27 3.99 23.47
CA GLN A 6 -5.25 5.14 24.38
C GLN A 6 -4.90 6.42 23.62
N ASP A 7 -5.40 7.56 24.10
CA ASP A 7 -5.04 8.86 23.53
C ASP A 7 -3.53 9.06 23.58
N ILE A 8 -2.96 9.64 22.51
CA ILE A 8 -1.51 9.79 22.34
C ILE A 8 -0.84 10.55 23.50
N TRP A 9 -1.62 11.35 24.22
CA TRP A 9 -1.22 12.13 25.39
C TRP A 9 -1.02 11.29 26.67
N MET A 10 -1.55 10.06 26.71
CA MET A 10 -1.51 9.16 27.87
C MET A 10 -0.36 8.14 27.79
N ILE A 11 0.39 8.16 26.70
CA ILE A 11 1.40 7.15 26.34
C ILE A 11 2.80 7.75 26.48
N SER A 12 3.77 6.95 26.97
CA SER A 12 5.15 7.41 27.13
C SER A 12 5.79 7.74 25.78
N PRO A 13 6.65 8.78 25.69
CA PRO A 13 7.48 9.11 24.52
C PRO A 13 8.07 7.92 23.75
N ASP A 14 8.65 6.96 24.46
CA ASP A 14 9.28 5.78 23.86
C ASP A 14 8.26 4.84 23.21
N GLN A 15 7.08 4.71 23.83
CA GLN A 15 5.98 3.89 23.31
C GLN A 15 5.39 4.50 22.02
N VAL A 16 5.30 5.83 21.92
CA VAL A 16 4.85 6.52 20.69
C VAL A 16 5.80 6.20 19.52
N THR A 17 7.11 6.26 19.76
CA THR A 17 8.12 5.93 18.75
C THR A 17 8.01 4.46 18.31
N GLN A 18 7.80 3.53 19.24
CA GLN A 18 7.61 2.12 18.92
C GLN A 18 6.35 1.87 18.10
N ILE A 19 5.22 2.48 18.45
CA ILE A 19 3.96 2.35 17.72
C ILE A 19 4.12 2.86 16.28
N LEU A 20 4.75 4.02 16.09
CA LEU A 20 5.00 4.57 14.74
C LEU A 20 5.95 3.71 13.92
N CYS A 21 6.94 3.09 14.55
CA CYS A 21 7.84 2.13 13.90
C CYS A 21 7.07 0.89 13.43
N ILE A 22 6.24 0.30 14.30
CA ILE A 22 5.38 -0.85 13.95
C ILE A 22 4.44 -0.47 12.80
N PHE A 23 3.83 0.72 12.87
CA PHE A 23 2.94 1.22 11.82
C PHE A 23 3.65 1.34 10.47
N PHE A 24 4.87 1.88 10.45
CA PHE A 24 5.68 2.00 9.24
C PHE A 24 5.97 0.64 8.59
N PHE A 25 6.37 -0.38 9.37
CA PHE A 25 6.57 -1.72 8.85
C PHE A 25 5.26 -2.39 8.39
N SER A 26 4.17 -2.15 9.12
CA SER A 26 2.84 -2.66 8.78
C SER A 26 2.35 -2.12 7.45
N GLU A 27 2.55 -0.84 7.16
CA GLU A 27 2.20 -0.22 5.87
C GLU A 27 2.93 -0.88 4.68
N ILE A 28 4.23 -1.17 4.83
CA ILE A 28 5.01 -1.86 3.80
C ILE A 28 4.48 -3.29 3.60
N MET A 29 4.26 -4.03 4.69
CA MET A 29 3.71 -5.39 4.60
C MET A 29 2.33 -5.40 3.95
N TYR A 30 1.47 -4.45 4.30
CA TYR A 30 0.14 -4.29 3.72
C TYR A 30 0.20 -4.05 2.21
N ALA A 31 1.09 -3.15 1.75
CA ALA A 31 1.30 -2.89 0.33
C ALA A 31 1.74 -4.15 -0.44
N ILE A 32 2.63 -4.96 0.16
CA ILE A 32 3.09 -6.23 -0.42
C ILE A 32 1.93 -7.22 -0.53
N VAL A 33 1.18 -7.43 0.56
CA VAL A 33 0.07 -8.39 0.62
C VAL A 33 -0.98 -8.05 -0.43
N ILE A 34 -1.42 -6.79 -0.50
CA ILE A 34 -2.41 -6.35 -1.49
C ILE A 34 -1.93 -6.58 -2.93
N THR A 35 -0.68 -6.23 -3.22
CA THR A 35 -0.13 -6.40 -4.57
C THR A 35 -0.07 -7.89 -4.93
N MET A 36 0.39 -8.74 -4.01
CA MET A 36 0.46 -10.19 -4.21
C MET A 36 -0.93 -10.82 -4.39
N THR A 37 -1.93 -10.40 -3.63
CA THR A 37 -3.31 -10.89 -3.78
C THR A 37 -3.85 -10.58 -5.16
N LYS A 38 -3.71 -9.34 -5.65
CA LYS A 38 -4.14 -8.95 -7.00
C LYS A 38 -3.41 -9.74 -8.08
N ILE A 39 -2.10 -9.92 -7.95
CA ILE A 39 -1.30 -10.75 -8.87
C ILE A 39 -1.81 -12.20 -8.89
N SER A 40 -2.10 -12.79 -7.73
CA SER A 40 -2.63 -14.16 -7.64
C SER A 40 -3.94 -14.32 -8.41
N VAL A 41 -4.86 -13.35 -8.28
CA VAL A 41 -6.13 -13.33 -9.02
C VAL A 41 -5.90 -13.25 -10.53
N VAL A 42 -5.00 -12.38 -10.99
CA VAL A 42 -4.70 -12.26 -12.43
C VAL A 42 -4.07 -13.54 -12.99
N LEU A 43 -3.15 -14.16 -12.25
CA LEU A 43 -2.56 -15.44 -12.65
C LEU A 43 -3.61 -16.56 -12.70
N PHE A 44 -4.58 -16.54 -11.77
CA PHE A 44 -5.72 -17.45 -11.81
C PHE A 44 -6.55 -17.24 -13.08
N TYR A 45 -6.88 -15.99 -13.44
CA TYR A 45 -7.59 -15.66 -14.68
C TYR A 45 -6.84 -16.09 -15.94
N LEU A 46 -5.53 -15.88 -16.00
CA LEU A 46 -4.70 -16.35 -17.12
C LEU A 46 -4.65 -17.87 -17.25
N ARG A 47 -4.91 -18.60 -16.16
CA ARG A 47 -4.96 -20.06 -16.16
C ARG A 47 -6.32 -20.61 -16.60
N ILE A 48 -7.41 -19.95 -16.24
CA ILE A 48 -8.78 -20.42 -16.56
C ILE A 48 -9.22 -20.04 -17.98
N PHE A 49 -8.95 -18.82 -18.45
CA PHE A 49 -9.43 -18.33 -19.73
C PHE A 49 -8.34 -18.41 -20.81
N TYR A 50 -8.67 -19.04 -21.94
CA TYR A 50 -7.73 -19.23 -23.05
C TYR A 50 -7.86 -18.18 -24.16
N GLU A 51 -8.85 -17.28 -24.09
CA GLU A 51 -9.14 -16.29 -25.12
C GLU A 51 -7.98 -15.26 -25.26
N PRO A 52 -7.42 -15.05 -26.47
CA PRO A 52 -6.26 -14.18 -26.65
C PRO A 52 -6.51 -12.70 -26.29
N SER A 53 -7.71 -12.17 -26.51
CA SER A 53 -8.04 -10.78 -26.16
C SER A 53 -8.08 -10.60 -24.65
N PHE A 54 -8.73 -11.53 -23.95
CA PHE A 54 -8.78 -11.57 -22.48
C PHE A 54 -7.39 -11.71 -21.85
N ARG A 55 -6.52 -12.56 -22.42
CA ARG A 55 -5.15 -12.73 -21.92
C ARG A 55 -4.31 -11.46 -22.05
N LYS A 56 -4.50 -10.69 -23.13
CA LYS A 56 -3.85 -9.37 -23.27
C LYS A 56 -4.33 -8.39 -22.20
N ALA A 57 -5.63 -8.35 -21.93
CA ALA A 57 -6.19 -7.50 -20.88
C ALA A 57 -5.69 -7.90 -19.47
N CYS A 58 -5.67 -9.20 -19.16
CA CYS A 58 -5.06 -9.72 -17.94
C CYS A 58 -3.59 -9.30 -17.80
N LEU A 59 -2.80 -9.45 -18.87
CA LEU A 59 -1.38 -9.08 -18.83
C LEU A 59 -1.19 -7.58 -18.62
N ALA A 60 -2.04 -6.74 -19.22
CA ALA A 60 -2.03 -5.29 -18.97
C ALA A 60 -2.31 -4.98 -17.49
N ILE A 61 -3.35 -5.58 -16.89
CA ILE A 61 -3.67 -5.40 -15.46
C ILE A 61 -2.54 -5.93 -14.57
N PHE A 62 -1.93 -7.06 -14.93
CA PHE A 62 -0.77 -7.60 -14.22
C PHE A 62 0.37 -6.58 -14.19
N THR A 63 0.77 -6.04 -15.35
CA THR A 63 1.86 -5.06 -15.44
C THR A 63 1.54 -3.80 -14.66
N ILE A 64 0.32 -3.27 -14.76
CA ILE A 64 -0.10 -2.08 -14.00
C ILE A 64 -0.04 -2.35 -12.50
N THR A 65 -0.51 -3.52 -12.04
CA THR A 65 -0.51 -3.91 -10.63
C THR A 65 0.90 -4.01 -10.07
N VAL A 66 1.83 -4.63 -10.82
CA VAL A 66 3.24 -4.75 -10.41
C VAL A 66 3.91 -3.37 -10.32
N LEU A 67 3.75 -2.53 -11.35
CA LEU A 67 4.32 -1.19 -11.37
C LEU A 67 3.77 -0.32 -10.22
N PHE A 68 2.46 -0.38 -9.99
CA PHE A 68 1.82 0.34 -8.89
C PHE A 68 2.29 -0.17 -7.52
N GLY A 69 2.43 -1.48 -7.34
CA GLY A 69 2.94 -2.05 -6.09
C GLY A 69 4.36 -1.59 -5.77
N ILE A 70 5.26 -1.61 -6.76
CA ILE A 70 6.64 -1.11 -6.62
C ILE A 70 6.64 0.38 -6.28
N TRP A 71 5.86 1.17 -7.02
CA TRP A 71 5.70 2.60 -6.76
C TRP A 71 5.21 2.88 -5.34
N HIS A 72 4.20 2.14 -4.87
CA HIS A 72 3.63 2.32 -3.54
C HIS A 72 4.65 2.04 -2.43
N ILE A 73 5.43 0.95 -2.55
CA ILE A 73 6.49 0.63 -1.59
C ILE A 73 7.57 1.72 -1.59
N LEU A 74 8.03 2.16 -2.77
CA LEU A 74 9.00 3.25 -2.87
C LEU A 74 8.46 4.55 -2.29
N GLN A 75 7.18 4.85 -2.51
CA GLN A 75 6.52 6.03 -1.96
C GLN A 75 6.50 5.97 -0.43
N ILE A 76 6.21 4.82 0.19
CA ILE A 76 6.25 4.67 1.65
C ILE A 76 7.68 4.90 2.18
N LEU A 77 8.68 4.32 1.52
CA LEU A 77 10.09 4.47 1.93
C LEU A 77 10.59 5.92 1.79
N LEU A 78 10.21 6.60 0.71
CA LEU A 78 10.72 7.94 0.35
C LEU A 78 9.80 9.09 0.79
N VAL A 79 8.69 8.81 1.50
CA VAL A 79 7.75 9.86 1.93
C VAL A 79 8.38 10.87 2.89
N SER A 80 9.43 10.46 3.61
CA SER A 80 10.13 11.30 4.58
C SER A 80 11.63 11.27 4.31
N TRP A 81 12.29 12.41 4.47
CA TRP A 81 13.73 12.53 4.43
C TRP A 81 14.26 13.16 5.72
N PRO A 82 15.12 12.48 6.50
CA PRO A 82 15.56 11.08 6.36
C PRO A 82 14.44 10.06 6.65
N VAL A 83 14.62 8.79 6.26
CA VAL A 83 13.59 7.72 6.47
C VAL A 83 13.25 7.56 7.95
N SER A 84 14.22 7.76 8.84
CA SER A 84 14.03 7.73 10.29
C SER A 84 13.03 8.76 10.81
N TYR A 85 12.79 9.82 10.03
CA TYR A 85 11.80 10.83 10.36
C TYR A 85 10.37 10.30 10.37
N ASN A 86 10.09 9.13 9.76
CA ASN A 86 8.76 8.52 9.79
C ASN A 86 8.27 8.16 11.20
N TRP A 87 9.19 7.84 12.12
CA TRP A 87 8.86 7.48 13.51
C TRP A 87 9.38 8.48 14.55
N THR A 88 10.18 9.48 14.16
CA THR A 88 10.65 10.53 15.07
C THR A 88 9.95 11.88 14.89
N PHE A 89 9.13 12.08 13.84
CA PHE A 89 8.47 13.38 13.58
C PHE A 89 7.59 13.91 14.72
N TRP A 90 7.09 13.01 15.57
CA TRP A 90 6.10 13.33 16.60
C TRP A 90 6.70 14.18 17.74
N ASP A 91 8.02 14.12 17.95
CA ASP A 91 8.69 14.79 19.08
C ASP A 91 9.01 16.27 18.82
N GLY A 92 8.91 16.73 17.57
CA GLY A 92 9.21 18.10 17.15
C GLY A 92 10.68 18.53 17.34
N ARG A 93 11.56 17.63 17.77
CA ARG A 93 12.98 17.89 18.03
C ARG A 93 13.84 17.53 16.83
N HIS A 94 13.42 16.54 16.04
CA HIS A 94 14.12 16.14 14.84
C HIS A 94 13.72 17.02 13.66
N THR A 95 14.71 17.44 12.88
CA THR A 95 14.49 18.18 11.63
C THR A 95 14.37 17.20 10.47
N GLY A 96 13.32 17.35 9.67
CA GLY A 96 13.06 16.50 8.53
C GLY A 96 11.95 17.05 7.65
N ARG A 97 11.87 16.58 6.42
CA ARG A 97 10.79 16.92 5.50
C ARG A 97 9.91 15.69 5.29
N ARG A 98 8.61 15.87 5.47
CA ARG A 98 7.60 14.84 5.22
C ARG A 98 6.72 15.26 4.04
N GLY A 99 6.43 14.32 3.16
CA GLY A 99 5.45 14.48 2.09
C GLY A 99 4.02 14.52 2.62
N HIS A 100 3.06 14.78 1.73
CA HIS A 100 1.64 14.82 2.06
C HIS A 100 1.05 13.41 2.20
N VAL A 101 1.36 12.72 3.30
CA VAL A 101 0.92 11.34 3.58
C VAL A 101 -0.60 11.17 3.36
N LYS A 102 -1.42 12.09 3.88
CA LYS A 102 -2.88 12.03 3.73
C LYS A 102 -3.35 11.97 2.27
N ILE A 103 -2.73 12.79 1.40
CA ILE A 103 -3.08 12.85 -0.02
C ILE A 103 -2.64 11.56 -0.71
N PHE A 104 -1.41 11.11 -0.43
CA PHE A 104 -0.91 9.85 -0.98
C PHE A 104 -1.78 8.66 -0.57
N SER A 105 -2.15 8.54 0.72
CA SER A 105 -3.04 7.48 1.20
C SER A 105 -4.40 7.51 0.50
N PHE A 106 -4.99 8.70 0.30
CA PHE A 106 -6.27 8.83 -0.41
C PHE A 106 -6.17 8.39 -1.88
N VAL A 107 -5.12 8.84 -2.58
CA VAL A 107 -4.88 8.47 -3.98
C VAL A 107 -4.60 6.96 -4.12
N ASN A 108 -3.74 6.40 -3.26
CA ASN A 108 -3.44 4.98 -3.25
C ASN A 108 -4.70 4.14 -2.98
N GLY A 109 -5.57 4.60 -2.07
CA GLY A 109 -6.86 3.96 -1.82
C GLY A 109 -7.75 3.95 -3.07
N GLY A 110 -7.88 5.09 -3.74
CA GLY A 110 -8.66 5.19 -4.98
C GLY A 110 -8.14 4.28 -6.10
N ILE A 111 -6.82 4.24 -6.31
CA ILE A 111 -6.20 3.38 -7.33
C ILE A 111 -6.41 1.89 -7.00
N ASN A 112 -6.27 1.51 -5.72
CA ASN A 112 -6.50 0.11 -5.32
C ASN A 112 -7.93 -0.34 -5.61
N ILE A 113 -8.92 0.50 -5.30
CA ILE A 113 -10.33 0.23 -5.60
C ILE A 113 -10.55 0.12 -7.11
N ALA A 114 -9.97 1.02 -7.91
CA ALA A 114 -10.09 0.97 -9.36
C ALA A 114 -9.49 -0.33 -9.94
N LEU A 115 -8.37 -0.80 -9.40
CA LEU A 115 -7.78 -2.09 -9.78
C LEU A 115 -8.68 -3.27 -9.37
N ASP A 116 -9.30 -3.22 -8.19
CA ASP A 116 -10.24 -4.26 -7.75
C ASP A 116 -11.47 -4.33 -8.66
N LEU A 117 -12.07 -3.17 -8.97
CA LEU A 117 -13.19 -3.10 -9.91
C LEU A 117 -12.80 -3.64 -11.29
N SER A 118 -11.60 -3.31 -11.76
CA SER A 118 -11.07 -3.83 -13.03
C SER A 118 -10.99 -5.36 -13.01
N LEU A 119 -10.52 -5.95 -11.91
CA LEU A 119 -10.46 -7.41 -11.72
C LEU A 119 -11.84 -8.05 -11.57
N CYS A 120 -12.82 -7.35 -11.00
CA CYS A 120 -14.20 -7.83 -10.89
C CYS A 120 -14.95 -7.78 -12.23
N VAL A 121 -14.74 -6.74 -13.03
CA VAL A 121 -15.42 -6.55 -14.32
C VAL A 121 -14.83 -7.47 -15.40
N LEU A 122 -13.51 -7.72 -15.37
CA LEU A 122 -12.83 -8.53 -16.37
C LEU A 122 -13.50 -9.90 -16.63
N PRO A 123 -13.81 -10.75 -15.65
CA PRO A 123 -14.47 -12.05 -15.92
C PRO A 123 -15.91 -11.91 -16.42
N VAL A 124 -16.60 -10.81 -16.14
CA VAL A 124 -17.99 -10.59 -16.59
C VAL A 124 -18.05 -10.36 -18.10
N THR A 125 -16.99 -9.86 -18.72
CA THR A 125 -16.93 -9.69 -20.18
C THR A 125 -16.76 -11.00 -20.95
N GLN A 126 -16.52 -12.12 -20.24
CA GLN A 126 -16.38 -13.46 -20.81
C GLN A 126 -17.66 -14.32 -20.65
N LEU A 127 -18.70 -13.81 -19.97
CA LEU A 127 -20.05 -14.40 -19.93
C LEU A 127 -20.80 -14.08 -21.22
#